data_AF-I4GAA0-F1
#
_entry.id   AF-I4GAA0-F1
#
_cell.length_a   1.000
_cell.length_b   1.000
_cell.length_c   1.000
_cell.angle_alpha   90.00
_cell.angle_beta   90.00
_cell.angle_gamma   90.00
#
_symmetry.space_group_name_H-M   'P 1'
#
loop_
_entity.id
_entity.type
_entity.pdbx_description
1 polymer ?
#
loop_
_entity_poly.entity_id
_entity_poly.type
_entity_poly.pdbx_seq_one_letter_code
_entity_poly.pdbx_strand_id
1 'polypeptide(L)'
;MGKSSLINCLIPEINQRVGDVSGKLQKGRHTTRHVQLFALPNRGLLADSPGFNQPDIKCLPEQLTFYFPEVRQRLALGNCQFNDCTHRREPNCVVRGDWERYQHYLEFLEEAIAREQSLQKTSTKESSLKLKIKEAGQETYEPKLANKKYRRPSRRGKNQDQERYENKTLQDIYNDDSE
;
A
#
# COMPACT_ATOMS: atom_id res chain seq x y z
N MET A 1 3.59 -0.59 -27.81
CA MET A 1 2.13 -0.77 -27.60
C MET A 1 1.38 -0.09 -28.74
N GLY A 2 0.96 -0.83 -29.76
CA GLY A 2 0.34 -0.32 -30.99
C GLY A 2 -1.15 0.01 -30.87
N LYS A 3 -1.56 0.73 -29.81
CA LYS A 3 -2.99 1.03 -29.54
C LYS A 3 -3.64 1.84 -30.67
N SER A 4 -2.99 2.91 -31.12
CA SER A 4 -3.49 3.73 -32.24
C SER A 4 -3.57 2.93 -33.55
N SER A 5 -2.62 2.02 -33.80
CA SER A 5 -2.68 1.12 -34.95
C SER A 5 -3.89 0.18 -34.89
N LEU A 6 -4.19 -0.38 -33.71
CA LEU A 6 -5.36 -1.24 -33.50
C LEU A 6 -6.67 -0.47 -33.68
N ILE A 7 -6.75 0.78 -33.20
CA ILE A 7 -7.92 1.65 -33.39
C ILE A 7 -8.19 1.86 -34.89
N ASN A 8 -7.16 2.13 -35.69
CA ASN A 8 -7.32 2.29 -37.13
C ASN A 8 -7.79 1.02 -37.85
N CYS A 9 -7.43 -0.17 -37.35
CA CYS A 9 -7.96 -1.43 -37.88
C CYS A 9 -9.45 -1.61 -37.54
N LEU A 10 -9.87 -1.21 -36.33
CA LEU A 10 -11.25 -1.37 -35.86
C LEU A 10 -12.20 -0.33 -36.42
N ILE A 11 -11.70 0.89 -36.67
CA ILE A 11 -12.48 2.02 -37.17
C ILE A 11 -11.65 2.75 -38.23
N PRO A 12 -11.66 2.28 -39.49
CA PRO A 12 -10.80 2.80 -40.56
C PRO A 12 -10.98 4.29 -40.83
N GLU A 13 -12.17 4.82 -40.57
CA GLU A 13 -12.56 6.21 -40.83
C GLU A 13 -11.87 7.23 -39.90
N ILE A 14 -11.35 6.80 -38.75
CA ILE A 14 -10.74 7.70 -37.76
C ILE A 14 -9.34 8.15 -38.18
N ASN A 15 -8.62 7.29 -38.91
CA ASN A 15 -7.26 7.54 -39.42
C ASN A 15 -6.34 8.24 -38.39
N GLN A 16 -6.28 7.70 -37.17
CA GLN A 16 -5.48 8.26 -36.08
C GLN A 16 -4.00 8.34 -36.46
N ARG A 17 -3.34 9.40 -35.99
CA ARG A 17 -1.90 9.60 -36.13
C ARG A 17 -1.13 8.51 -35.37
N VAL A 18 -0.55 7.58 -36.11
CA VAL A 18 0.41 6.60 -35.58
C VAL A 18 1.81 7.21 -35.63
N GLY A 19 2.51 7.22 -34.49
CA GLY A 19 3.91 7.68 -34.43
C GLY A 19 4.88 6.52 -34.62
N ASP A 20 6.04 6.80 -35.23
CA ASP A 20 7.08 5.80 -35.43
C ASP A 20 7.61 5.21 -34.12
N VAL A 21 7.95 3.92 -34.14
CA VAL A 21 8.58 3.24 -33.01
C VAL A 21 10.02 3.74 -32.89
N SER A 22 10.37 4.32 -31.75
CA SER A 22 11.75 4.78 -31.49
C SER A 22 12.72 3.60 -31.52
N GLY A 23 13.58 3.56 -32.54
CA GLY A 23 14.50 2.45 -32.82
C GLY A 23 15.54 2.16 -31.72
N LYS A 24 15.75 3.07 -30.76
CA LYS A 24 16.72 2.88 -29.66
C LYS A 24 16.14 2.27 -28.40
N LEU A 25 14.81 2.29 -28.21
CA LEU A 25 14.21 1.93 -26.91
C LEU A 25 13.14 0.84 -26.99
N GLN A 26 12.70 0.42 -28.19
CA GLN A 26 11.56 -0.50 -28.42
C GLN A 26 10.28 -0.17 -27.63
N LYS A 27 10.22 0.99 -26.96
CA LYS A 27 9.05 1.52 -26.29
C LYS A 27 8.28 2.35 -27.30
N GLY A 28 7.03 1.95 -27.55
CA GLY A 28 6.11 2.72 -28.40
C GLY A 28 5.94 4.12 -27.83
N ARG A 29 6.10 5.16 -28.66
CA ARG A 29 5.88 6.54 -28.26
C ARG A 29 4.38 6.73 -28.04
N HIS A 30 3.98 7.07 -26.82
CA HIS A 30 2.58 7.39 -26.53
C HIS A 30 2.18 8.65 -27.31
N THR A 31 1.44 8.49 -28.40
CA THR A 31 0.88 9.58 -29.20
C THR A 31 -0.41 10.12 -28.60
N THR A 32 -1.21 9.26 -27.95
CA THR A 32 -2.45 9.64 -27.26
C THR A 32 -2.15 10.32 -25.92
N ARG A 33 -2.42 11.64 -25.83
CA ARG A 33 -2.29 12.45 -24.60
C ARG A 33 -3.62 12.67 -23.85
N HIS A 34 -4.75 12.50 -24.53
CA HIS A 34 -6.09 12.75 -24.00
C HIS A 34 -6.94 11.51 -24.15
N VAL A 35 -7.86 11.30 -23.21
CA VAL A 35 -8.86 10.23 -23.32
C VAL A 35 -9.87 10.63 -24.40
N GLN A 36 -10.10 9.75 -25.38
CA GLN A 36 -11.09 9.96 -26.44
C GLN A 36 -12.02 8.75 -26.53
N LEU A 37 -13.29 9.00 -26.85
CA LEU A 37 -14.30 7.97 -27.09
C LEU A 37 -14.64 7.93 -28.58
N PHE A 38 -14.58 6.74 -29.16
CA PHE A 38 -14.92 6.50 -30.56
C PHE A 38 -16.16 5.61 -30.66
N ALA A 39 -17.10 5.97 -31.53
CA ALA A 39 -18.24 5.09 -31.83
C ALA A 39 -17.77 3.91 -32.70
N LEU A 40 -18.12 2.70 -32.28
CA LEU A 40 -17.84 1.50 -33.08
C LEU A 40 -18.95 1.30 -34.14
N PRO A 41 -18.62 0.83 -35.35
CA PRO A 41 -19.60 0.62 -36.42
C PRO A 41 -20.76 -0.31 -36.02
N ASN A 42 -20.44 -1.35 -35.22
CA ASN A 42 -21.39 -2.39 -34.82
C ASN A 42 -22.03 -2.14 -33.43
N ARG A 43 -22.14 -0.86 -33.01
CA ARG A 43 -22.60 -0.40 -31.68
C ARG A 43 -21.52 -0.49 -30.60
N GLY A 44 -21.54 0.49 -29.68
CA GLY A 44 -20.60 0.59 -28.56
C GLY A 44 -19.63 1.76 -28.68
N LEU A 45 -18.85 1.98 -27.62
CA LEU A 45 -17.85 3.04 -27.54
C LEU A 45 -16.48 2.45 -27.21
N LEU A 46 -15.45 2.88 -27.93
CA LEU A 46 -14.06 2.55 -27.70
C LEU A 46 -13.36 3.73 -27.01
N ALA A 47 -12.87 3.53 -25.79
CA ALA A 47 -12.09 4.53 -25.08
C ALA A 47 -10.60 4.36 -25.37
N ASP A 48 -10.00 5.31 -26.08
CA ASP A 48 -8.54 5.42 -26.19
C ASP A 48 -8.02 6.25 -25.02
N SER A 49 -7.15 5.65 -24.20
CA SER A 49 -6.51 6.29 -23.07
C SER A 49 -4.99 6.19 -23.19
N PRO A 50 -4.24 7.16 -22.64
CA PRO A 50 -2.79 7.02 -22.46
C PRO A 50 -2.46 5.71 -21.74
N GLY A 51 -1.33 5.07 -22.09
CA GLY A 51 -0.88 3.89 -21.33
C GLY A 51 -0.47 4.27 -19.92
N PHE A 52 -0.64 3.36 -18.96
CA PHE A 52 -0.03 3.52 -17.64
C PHE A 52 1.47 3.23 -17.76
N ASN A 53 2.32 4.15 -17.27
CA ASN A 53 3.77 3.96 -17.28
C ASN A 53 4.23 2.98 -16.18
N GLN A 54 3.55 2.99 -15.05
CA GLN A 54 3.59 1.99 -13.97
C GLN A 54 2.48 2.38 -12.98
N PRO A 55 1.44 1.56 -12.75
CA PRO A 55 0.42 1.88 -11.76
C PRO A 55 0.96 1.63 -10.34
N ASP A 56 0.83 2.61 -9.45
CA ASP A 56 1.15 2.41 -8.02
C ASP A 56 0.13 1.47 -7.36
N ILE A 57 0.60 0.55 -6.54
CA ILE A 57 -0.27 -0.31 -5.73
C ILE A 57 -0.81 0.50 -4.55
N LYS A 58 -2.12 0.77 -4.56
CA LYS A 58 -2.80 1.56 -3.51
C LYS A 58 -3.78 0.75 -2.66
N CYS A 59 -3.91 -0.54 -2.92
CA CYS A 59 -4.80 -1.41 -2.18
C CYS A 59 -4.17 -1.95 -0.89
N LEU A 60 -5.00 -2.39 0.04
CA LEU A 60 -4.55 -3.14 1.21
C LEU A 60 -4.06 -4.54 0.80
N PRO A 61 -3.15 -5.18 1.56
CA PRO A 61 -2.68 -6.54 1.29
C PRO A 61 -3.83 -7.55 1.13
N GLU A 62 -4.85 -7.45 1.99
CA GLU A 62 -6.05 -8.29 1.97
C GLU A 62 -6.87 -8.14 0.67
N GLN A 63 -6.90 -6.93 0.10
CA GLN A 63 -7.65 -6.64 -1.12
C GLN A 63 -6.91 -7.13 -2.37
N LEU A 64 -5.57 -7.05 -2.35
CA LEU A 64 -4.71 -7.46 -3.47
C LEU A 64 -4.97 -8.92 -3.86
N THR A 65 -5.17 -9.79 -2.86
CA THR A 65 -5.55 -11.20 -3.01
C THR A 65 -6.70 -11.40 -3.99
N PHE A 66 -7.72 -10.53 -3.95
CA PHE A 66 -8.90 -10.65 -4.82
C PHE A 66 -8.70 -10.10 -6.23
N TYR A 67 -7.59 -9.43 -6.54
CA TYR A 67 -7.30 -8.94 -7.89
C TYR A 67 -6.72 -10.02 -8.81
N PHE A 68 -6.21 -11.11 -8.23
CA PHE A 68 -5.73 -12.26 -8.98
C PHE A 68 -6.86 -13.30 -9.18
N PRO A 69 -7.28 -13.59 -10.43
CA PRO A 69 -8.33 -14.57 -10.69
C PRO A 69 -7.95 -15.99 -10.23
N GLU A 70 -6.67 -16.36 -10.29
CA GLU A 70 -6.17 -17.67 -9.82
C GLU A 70 -6.42 -17.86 -8.32
N VAL A 71 -6.21 -16.79 -7.55
CA VAL A 71 -6.45 -16.78 -6.11
C VAL A 71 -7.93 -16.97 -5.82
N ARG A 72 -8.81 -16.22 -6.51
CA ARG A 72 -10.27 -16.38 -6.37
C ARG A 72 -10.73 -17.80 -6.72
N GLN A 73 -10.18 -18.38 -7.79
CA GLN A 73 -10.48 -19.76 -8.19
C GLN A 73 -10.06 -20.77 -7.12
N ARG A 74 -8.86 -20.63 -6.55
CA ARG A 74 -8.38 -21.54 -5.49
C ARG A 74 -9.18 -21.41 -4.20
N LEU A 75 -9.52 -20.19 -3.79
CA LEU A 75 -10.39 -19.95 -2.63
C LEU A 75 -11.81 -20.50 -2.83
N ALA A 76 -12.29 -20.61 -4.08
CA ALA A 76 -13.57 -21.25 -4.37
C ALA A 76 -13.53 -22.78 -4.20
N LEU A 77 -12.34 -23.40 -4.24
CA LEU A 77 -12.17 -24.85 -4.06
C LEU A 77 -12.00 -25.25 -2.59
N GLY A 78 -11.62 -24.31 -1.71
CA GLY A 78 -11.44 -24.58 -0.30
C GLY A 78 -10.92 -23.38 0.47
N ASN A 79 -10.95 -23.50 1.80
CA ASN A 79 -10.54 -22.44 2.71
C ASN A 79 -9.12 -22.65 3.19
N CYS A 80 -8.39 -21.55 3.38
CA CYS A 80 -7.11 -21.60 4.08
C CYS A 80 -7.32 -21.98 5.55
N GLN A 81 -6.28 -22.56 6.16
CA GLN A 81 -6.29 -22.88 7.60
C GLN A 81 -6.50 -21.64 8.48
N PHE A 82 -6.01 -20.47 8.05
CA PHE A 82 -6.08 -19.21 8.78
C PHE A 82 -6.98 -18.21 8.03
N ASN A 83 -7.76 -17.44 8.79
CA ASN A 83 -8.68 -16.43 8.25
C ASN A 83 -7.93 -15.19 7.72
N ASP A 84 -6.76 -14.89 8.29
CA ASP A 84 -5.86 -13.80 7.93
C ASP A 84 -4.71 -14.25 7.03
N CYS A 85 -4.90 -15.37 6.31
CA CYS A 85 -3.89 -15.91 5.41
C CYS A 85 -3.55 -14.93 4.28
N THR A 86 -2.29 -14.49 4.23
CA THR A 86 -1.72 -13.65 3.16
C THR A 86 -1.22 -14.48 1.97
N HIS A 87 -1.43 -15.80 2.00
CA HIS A 87 -1.06 -16.75 0.96
C HIS A 87 0.42 -16.75 0.55
N ARG A 88 1.30 -16.34 1.46
CA ARG A 88 2.74 -16.20 1.23
C ARG A 88 3.53 -17.37 1.83
N ARG A 89 3.39 -17.63 3.12
CA ARG A 89 4.19 -18.64 3.86
C ARG A 89 3.38 -19.54 4.77
N GLU A 90 2.09 -19.25 4.91
CA GLU A 90 1.18 -19.94 5.81
C GLU A 90 1.11 -21.44 5.48
N PRO A 91 1.17 -22.31 6.50
CA PRO A 91 0.97 -23.74 6.29
C PRO A 91 -0.47 -24.02 5.84
N ASN A 92 -0.64 -25.09 5.05
CA ASN A 92 -1.94 -25.52 4.53
C ASN A 92 -2.74 -24.41 3.81
N CYS A 93 -2.04 -23.49 3.15
CA CYS A 93 -2.66 -22.47 2.31
C CYS A 93 -3.12 -23.07 0.97
N VAL A 94 -4.43 -23.00 0.69
CA VAL A 94 -5.05 -23.51 -0.56
C VAL A 94 -4.64 -22.69 -1.79
N VAL A 95 -4.32 -21.41 -1.59
CA VAL A 95 -3.90 -20.51 -2.66
C VAL A 95 -2.44 -20.75 -3.05
N ARG A 96 -1.60 -21.17 -2.09
CA ARG A 96 -0.17 -21.42 -2.32
C ARG A 96 0.01 -22.56 -3.32
N GLY A 97 1.01 -22.43 -4.18
CA GLY A 97 1.43 -23.48 -5.09
C GLY A 97 1.98 -22.90 -6.38
N ASP A 98 2.12 -23.75 -7.39
CA ASP A 98 2.67 -23.36 -8.66
C ASP A 98 1.57 -22.81 -9.58
N TRP A 99 1.69 -21.54 -9.94
CA TRP A 99 0.89 -20.90 -10.99
C TRP A 99 1.70 -19.73 -11.54
N GLU A 100 1.53 -19.46 -12.83
CA GLU A 100 2.38 -18.57 -13.64
C GLU A 100 2.65 -17.21 -13.00
N ARG A 101 1.63 -16.62 -12.36
CA ARG A 101 1.69 -15.27 -11.79
C ARG A 101 1.95 -15.23 -10.28
N TYR A 102 2.25 -16.37 -9.63
CA TYR A 102 2.43 -16.40 -8.18
C TYR A 102 3.59 -15.52 -7.71
N GLN A 103 4.71 -15.51 -8.43
CA GLN A 103 5.86 -14.66 -8.09
C GLN A 103 5.48 -13.17 -8.13
N HIS A 104 4.75 -12.74 -9.16
CA HIS A 104 4.26 -11.37 -9.27
C HIS A 104 3.28 -11.00 -8.14
N TYR A 105 2.45 -11.96 -7.71
CA TYR A 105 1.59 -11.76 -6.55
C TYR A 105 2.41 -11.50 -5.28
N LEU A 106 3.49 -12.25 -5.05
CA LEU A 106 4.36 -12.06 -3.89
C LEU A 106 5.06 -10.68 -3.93
N GLU A 107 5.56 -10.27 -5.09
CA GLU A 107 6.16 -8.94 -5.29
C GLU A 107 5.18 -7.81 -4.96
N PHE A 108 3.95 -7.90 -5.51
CA PHE A 108 2.91 -6.91 -5.27
C PHE A 108 2.41 -6.91 -3.81
N LEU A 109 2.38 -8.07 -3.17
CA LEU A 109 2.01 -8.22 -1.78
C LEU A 109 3.05 -7.56 -0.87
N GLU A 110 4.34 -7.74 -1.16
CA GLU A 110 5.42 -7.08 -0.44
C GLU A 110 5.34 -5.55 -0.57
N GLU A 111 5.06 -5.04 -1.78
CA GLU A 111 4.84 -3.60 -2.02
C GLU A 111 3.64 -3.06 -1.22
N ALA A 112 2.52 -3.79 -1.23
CA ALA A 112 1.31 -3.41 -0.49
C ALA A 112 1.55 -3.36 1.02
N ILE A 113 2.25 -4.36 1.59
CA ILE A 113 2.58 -4.42 3.02
C ILE A 113 3.51 -3.26 3.40
N ALA A 114 4.55 -3.00 2.61
CA ALA A 114 5.49 -1.92 2.87
C ALA A 114 4.78 -0.55 2.89
N ARG A 115 3.85 -0.34 1.95
CA ARG A 115 3.01 0.85 1.90
C ARG A 115 2.14 0.99 3.14
N GLU A 116 1.43 -0.06 3.54
CA GLU A 116 0.58 -0.03 4.73
C GLU A 116 1.38 0.34 6.00
N GLN A 117 2.55 -0.28 6.18
CA GLN A 117 3.45 0.03 7.29
C GLN A 117 3.90 1.50 7.28
N SER A 118 4.18 2.08 6.11
CA SER A 118 4.53 3.49 5.98
C SER A 118 3.38 4.42 6.43
N LEU A 119 2.14 4.06 6.09
CA LEU A 119 0.95 4.83 6.47
C LEU A 119 0.72 4.77 7.98
N GLN A 120 0.88 3.60 8.59
CA GLN A 120 0.75 3.42 10.04
C GLN A 120 1.79 4.25 10.82
N LYS A 121 3.04 4.34 10.33
CA LYS A 121 4.07 5.20 10.93
C LYS A 121 3.69 6.69 10.88
N THR A 122 3.10 7.15 9.78
CA THR A 122 2.65 8.55 9.64
C THR A 122 1.38 8.89 10.45
N SER A 123 0.58 7.88 10.84
CA SER A 123 -0.67 8.04 11.60
C SER A 123 -0.46 8.39 13.08
N THR A 124 0.78 8.36 13.59
CA THR A 124 1.11 8.92 14.92
C THR A 124 1.09 10.45 14.96
N LYS A 125 0.11 11.09 14.33
CA LYS A 125 -0.34 12.43 14.74
C LYS A 125 -1.13 12.25 16.02
N GLU A 126 -0.53 12.53 17.17
CA GLU A 126 -1.26 12.61 18.42
C GLU A 126 -2.52 13.46 18.22
N SER A 127 -3.70 12.93 18.58
CA SER A 127 -4.91 13.72 18.51
C SER A 127 -4.72 14.98 19.36
N SER A 128 -4.87 16.16 18.76
CA SER A 128 -4.71 17.41 19.49
C SER A 128 -5.84 17.67 20.49
N LEU A 129 -6.88 16.82 20.51
CA LEU A 129 -8.07 16.98 21.33
C LEU A 129 -8.34 15.72 22.18
N LYS A 130 -8.84 15.93 23.40
CA LYS A 130 -9.34 14.93 24.35
C LYS A 130 -10.83 15.23 24.62
N LEU A 131 -11.69 14.23 24.46
CA LEU A 131 -13.08 14.31 24.91
C LEU A 131 -13.11 14.24 26.44
N LYS A 132 -13.82 15.17 27.07
CA LYS A 132 -14.07 15.21 28.51
C LYS A 132 -15.57 15.28 28.74
N ILE A 133 -16.06 14.26 29.44
CA ILE A 133 -17.47 14.16 29.86
C ILE A 133 -17.56 14.80 31.24
N LYS A 134 -18.39 15.84 31.38
CA LYS A 134 -18.68 16.49 32.67
C LYS A 134 -19.79 15.72 33.40
N GLU A 135 -19.92 15.93 34.72
CA GLU A 135 -20.85 15.22 35.61
C GLU A 135 -22.32 15.30 35.18
N ALA A 136 -22.72 16.31 34.40
CA ALA A 136 -24.07 16.47 33.84
C ALA A 136 -24.25 15.84 32.44
N GLY A 137 -23.36 14.94 32.00
CA GLY A 137 -23.42 14.31 30.66
C GLY A 137 -23.02 15.23 29.50
N GLN A 138 -22.52 16.43 29.80
CA GLN A 138 -22.11 17.40 28.79
C GLN A 138 -20.71 17.05 28.24
N GLU A 139 -20.63 16.79 26.94
CA GLU A 139 -19.38 16.50 26.25
C GLU A 139 -18.64 17.79 25.87
N THR A 140 -17.37 17.90 26.27
CA THR A 140 -16.51 19.03 25.92
C THR A 140 -15.17 18.53 25.37
N TYR A 141 -14.73 19.10 24.24
CA TYR A 141 -13.42 18.79 23.65
C TYR A 141 -12.38 19.76 24.19
N GLU A 142 -11.36 19.25 24.88
CA GLU A 142 -10.22 20.05 25.38
C GLU A 142 -8.95 19.71 24.58
N PRO A 143 -8.11 20.70 24.23
CA PRO A 143 -6.84 20.41 23.57
C PRO A 143 -5.92 19.57 24.48
N LYS A 144 -5.38 18.48 23.94
CA LYS A 144 -4.35 17.68 24.61
C LYS A 144 -3.09 18.54 24.73
N LEU A 145 -2.59 18.68 25.96
CA LEU A 145 -1.23 19.15 26.21
C LEU A 145 -0.28 18.28 25.40
N ALA A 146 0.52 18.90 24.50
CA ALA A 146 1.45 18.21 23.62
C ALA A 146 2.27 17.17 24.40
N ASN A 147 2.23 15.89 24.02
CA ASN A 147 2.97 14.91 24.80
C ASN A 147 4.48 15.03 24.55
N LYS A 148 5.17 14.88 25.67
CA LYS A 148 6.56 14.46 25.84
C LYS A 148 7.69 15.42 25.46
N LYS A 149 7.57 16.37 24.52
CA LYS A 149 8.74 17.25 24.22
C LYS A 149 9.05 18.30 25.29
N TYR A 150 8.06 18.74 26.07
CA TYR A 150 8.21 19.82 27.06
C TYR A 150 7.78 19.44 28.49
N ARG A 151 7.48 18.16 28.75
CA ARG A 151 7.11 17.70 30.10
C ARG A 151 8.36 17.71 30.97
N ARG A 152 8.44 18.64 31.93
CA ARG A 152 9.50 18.61 32.95
C ARG A 152 9.43 17.25 33.68
N PRO A 153 10.53 16.48 33.77
CA PRO A 153 10.54 15.27 34.56
C PRO A 153 10.25 15.61 36.01
N SER A 154 9.49 14.75 36.69
CA SER A 154 9.28 14.88 38.14
C SER A 154 10.63 14.86 38.86
N ARG A 155 10.78 15.69 39.92
CA ARG A 155 11.97 15.67 40.78
C ARG A 155 12.23 14.26 41.34
N ARG A 156 11.16 13.52 41.66
CA ARG A 156 11.26 12.13 42.15
C ARG A 156 11.82 11.18 41.09
N GLY A 157 11.41 11.33 39.83
CA GLY A 157 11.94 10.52 38.72
C GLY A 157 13.41 10.82 38.45
N LYS A 158 13.80 12.10 38.48
CA LYS A 158 15.20 12.49 38.36
C LYS A 158 16.09 11.89 39.44
N ASN A 159 15.64 11.91 40.70
CA ASN A 159 16.39 11.32 41.80
C ASN A 159 16.50 9.79 41.66
N GLN A 160 15.42 9.11 41.27
CA GLN A 160 15.46 7.66 41.01
C GLN A 160 16.40 7.30 39.86
N ASP A 161 16.40 8.08 38.77
CA ASP A 161 17.33 7.86 37.66
C ASP A 161 18.78 8.08 38.11
N GLN A 162 19.05 9.15 38.86
CA GLN A 162 20.38 9.46 39.38
C GLN A 162 20.90 8.36 40.32
N GLU A 163 20.08 7.89 41.27
CA GLU A 163 20.42 6.75 42.11
C GLU A 163 20.68 5.48 41.28
N ARG A 164 19.97 5.30 40.16
CA ARG A 164 20.18 4.15 39.26
C ARG A 164 21.53 4.20 38.55
N TYR A 165 22.01 5.39 38.18
CA TYR A 165 23.34 5.56 37.61
C TYR A 165 24.44 5.39 38.65
N GLU A 166 24.24 5.93 39.85
CA GLU A 166 25.20 5.81 40.96
C GLU A 166 25.34 4.36 41.44
N ASN A 167 24.28 3.56 41.35
CA ASN A 167 24.28 2.14 41.72
C ASN A 167 24.55 1.19 40.54
N LYS A 168 24.85 1.68 39.32
CA LYS A 168 25.16 0.81 38.18
C LYS A 168 26.61 0.33 38.29
N THR A 169 26.82 -0.98 38.41
CA THR A 169 28.17 -1.56 38.49
C THR A 169 28.84 -1.56 37.12
N LEU A 170 30.18 -1.51 37.05
CA LEU A 170 30.92 -1.54 35.78
C LEU A 170 30.52 -2.73 34.88
N GLN A 171 30.19 -3.90 35.46
CA GLN A 171 29.70 -5.08 34.72
C GLN A 171 28.33 -4.87 34.06
N ASP A 172 27.46 -4.03 34.61
CA ASP A 172 26.12 -3.77 34.08
C ASP A 172 26.14 -2.79 32.89
N ILE A 173 27.26 -2.09 32.69
CA ILE A 173 27.46 -1.17 31.57
C ILE A 173 27.91 -1.95 30.32
N TYR A 174 28.77 -2.96 30.49
CA TYR A 174 29.30 -3.75 29.37
C TYR A 174 28.33 -4.81 28.82
N ASN A 175 27.28 -5.17 29.55
CA ASN A 175 26.26 -6.12 29.10
C ASN A 175 25.12 -5.47 28.27
N ASP A 176 25.02 -4.14 28.27
CA ASP A 176 23.95 -3.36 27.61
C ASP A 176 24.24 -3.10 26.11
N ASP A 177 25.51 -3.24 25.67
CA ASP A 177 25.99 -2.95 24.30
C ASP A 177 26.12 -4.21 23.41
N SER A 178 25.63 -5.37 23.86
CA SER A 178 25.77 -6.67 23.17
C SER A 178 24.45 -7.32 22.69
N GLU A 179 23.39 -6.52 22.46
CA GLU A 179 22.20 -6.89 21.69
C GLU A 179 21.99 -5.93 20.50
#